data_AF-A0A9N9P433-F1
#
_entry.id   AF-A0A9N9P433-F1
#
_cell.length_a   1.000
_cell.length_b   1.000
_cell.length_c   1.000
_cell.angle_alpha   90.00
_cell.angle_beta   90.00
_cell.angle_gamma   90.00
#
_symmetry.space_group_name_H-M   'P 1'
#
loop_
_entity.id
_entity.type
_entity.pdbx_description
1 polymer ?
#
loop_
_entity_poly.entity_id
_entity_poly.type
_entity_poly.pdbx_seq_one_letter_code
_entity_poly.pdbx_strand_id
1 'polypeptide(L)'
;MISLGNIPTKIRNKAEAKALVGLMPVLQGTKEKRQILQFRQLIRLTFHKCINTLIEPLYSQHHSGVLLKINNYSLKCNMMLACVIGDWPENCKSCLTYSGTSCVRSCHTCLVKKDKLNAIKLSANCKITRTENQMRQIIAMGQSKEYSLHEEINRLFAKNENELLVQIFINWNKVYCYSRQCKFIQTDLLQFE
;
A
#
# COMPACT_ATOMS: atom_id res chain seq x y z
N MET A 1 -1.15 0.71 -6.51
CA MET A 1 -2.09 0.93 -5.38
C MET A 1 -3.50 0.80 -5.92
N ILE A 2 -4.28 -0.14 -5.40
CA ILE A 2 -5.67 -0.38 -5.80
C ILE A 2 -6.54 0.43 -4.87
N SER A 3 -7.46 1.23 -5.41
CA SER A 3 -8.47 1.92 -4.61
C SER A 3 -9.75 1.09 -4.52
N LEU A 4 -10.55 1.31 -3.48
CA LEU A 4 -11.90 0.75 -3.40
C LEU A 4 -12.81 1.13 -4.59
N GLY A 5 -12.48 2.21 -5.31
CA GLY A 5 -13.18 2.62 -6.54
C GLY A 5 -12.91 1.71 -7.74
N ASN A 6 -11.84 0.91 -7.70
CA ASN A 6 -11.52 -0.04 -8.76
C ASN A 6 -12.32 -1.34 -8.66
N ILE A 7 -13.04 -1.58 -7.54
CA ILE A 7 -13.86 -2.77 -7.32
C ILE A 7 -15.31 -2.43 -7.65
N PRO A 8 -16.00 -3.19 -8.53
CA PRO A 8 -17.40 -2.95 -8.87
C PRO A 8 -18.29 -2.88 -7.61
N THR A 9 -19.17 -1.89 -7.56
CA THR A 9 -20.05 -1.64 -6.39
C THR A 9 -20.88 -2.88 -6.02
N LYS A 10 -21.32 -3.66 -7.02
CA LYS A 10 -22.06 -4.91 -6.82
C LYS A 10 -21.27 -5.99 -6.08
N ILE A 11 -19.94 -5.96 -6.14
CA ILE A 11 -19.05 -6.87 -5.42
C ILE A 11 -18.70 -6.27 -4.05
N ARG A 12 -18.31 -4.99 -4.01
CA ARG A 12 -17.89 -4.30 -2.77
C ARG A 12 -18.97 -4.31 -1.68
N ASN A 13 -20.24 -4.24 -2.05
CA ASN A 13 -21.32 -4.15 -1.08
C ASN A 13 -21.71 -5.50 -0.46
N LYS A 14 -21.23 -6.62 -1.03
CA LYS A 14 -21.49 -7.96 -0.51
C LYS A 14 -20.75 -8.19 0.82
N ALA A 15 -21.34 -8.98 1.72
CA ALA A 15 -20.74 -9.27 3.02
C ALA A 15 -19.46 -10.10 2.87
N GLU A 16 -19.44 -11.03 1.91
CA GLU A 16 -18.32 -11.91 1.61
C GLU A 16 -17.10 -11.17 1.05
N ALA A 17 -17.31 -9.96 0.50
CA ALA A 17 -16.24 -9.10 0.01
C ALA A 17 -15.59 -8.26 1.12
N LYS A 18 -16.10 -8.32 2.37
CA LYS A 18 -15.64 -7.53 3.51
C LYS A 18 -15.11 -8.46 4.59
N ALA A 19 -13.80 -8.52 4.74
CA ALA A 19 -13.18 -9.11 5.93
C ALA A 19 -12.78 -7.96 6.88
N LEU A 20 -13.26 -7.99 8.13
CA LEU A 20 -12.77 -7.08 9.16
C LEU A 20 -11.41 -7.58 9.64
N VAL A 21 -10.34 -6.90 9.24
CA VAL A 21 -8.96 -7.28 9.60
C VAL A 21 -8.50 -6.60 10.91
N GLY A 22 -9.23 -5.60 11.41
CA GLY A 22 -8.94 -4.98 12.71
C GLY A 22 -9.70 -3.68 12.95
N LEU A 23 -9.72 -3.23 14.20
CA LEU A 23 -10.22 -1.91 14.59
C LEU A 23 -9.06 -0.92 14.64
N MET A 24 -9.21 0.23 13.99
CA MET A 24 -8.25 1.31 14.09
C MET A 24 -8.69 2.33 15.16
N PRO A 25 -7.82 2.70 16.11
CA PRO A 25 -8.16 3.71 17.09
C PRO A 25 -8.26 5.09 16.44
N VAL A 26 -9.29 5.83 16.83
CA VAL A 26 -9.50 7.22 16.44
C VAL A 26 -9.17 8.10 17.63
N LEU A 27 -8.13 8.91 17.53
CA LEU A 27 -7.84 9.91 18.56
C LEU A 27 -8.97 10.95 18.59
N GLN A 28 -9.61 11.07 19.75
CA GLN A 28 -10.62 12.08 20.00
C GLN A 28 -9.98 13.44 20.25
N GLY A 29 -10.60 14.49 19.71
CA GLY A 29 -10.13 15.86 19.84
C GLY A 29 -11.13 16.82 19.23
N THR A 30 -11.25 18.01 19.82
CA THR A 30 -12.10 19.09 19.32
C THR A 30 -11.63 19.56 17.93
N LYS A 31 -12.46 20.35 17.24
CA LYS A 31 -12.14 20.88 15.91
C LYS A 31 -10.87 21.73 15.95
N GLU A 32 -10.68 22.49 17.02
CA GLU A 32 -9.51 23.35 17.24
C GLU A 32 -8.26 22.50 17.46
N LYS A 33 -8.36 21.45 18.30
CA LYS A 33 -7.24 20.54 18.57
C LYS A 33 -6.77 19.83 17.31
N ARG A 34 -7.68 19.48 16.41
CA ARG A 34 -7.37 18.85 15.10
C ARG A 34 -6.62 19.76 14.13
N GLN A 35 -6.61 21.08 14.35
CA GLN A 35 -5.83 22.02 13.53
C GLN A 35 -4.37 22.13 13.99
N ILE A 36 -4.08 21.80 15.26
CA ILE A 36 -2.73 21.86 15.83
C ILE A 36 -1.83 20.85 15.12
N LEU A 37 -0.67 21.32 14.62
CA LEU A 37 0.29 20.50 13.87
C LEU A 37 0.72 19.25 14.64
N GLN A 38 1.08 19.40 15.92
CA GLN A 38 1.50 18.32 16.80
C GLN A 38 0.40 17.26 16.96
N PHE A 39 -0.87 17.68 17.09
CA PHE A 39 -1.99 16.73 17.18
C PHE A 39 -2.23 16.00 15.86
N ARG A 40 -2.07 16.67 14.71
CA ARG A 40 -2.12 16.02 13.39
C ARG A 40 -1.01 15.00 13.20
N GLN A 41 0.20 15.28 13.71
CA GLN A 41 1.32 14.32 13.75
C GLN A 41 0.98 13.12 14.63
N LEU A 42 0.43 13.35 15.83
CA LEU A 42 -0.01 12.27 16.71
C LEU A 42 -1.04 11.35 16.04
N ILE A 43 -2.04 11.92 15.33
CA ILE A 43 -3.02 11.12 14.58
C ILE A 43 -2.31 10.19 13.56
N ARG A 44 -1.35 10.70 12.80
CA ARG A 44 -0.61 9.88 11.81
C ARG A 44 0.27 8.84 12.47
N LEU A 45 1.02 9.20 13.52
CA LEU A 45 1.84 8.27 14.27
C LEU A 45 1.01 7.14 14.89
N THR A 46 -0.16 7.46 15.46
CA THR A 46 -1.10 6.45 15.98
C THR A 46 -1.58 5.53 14.86
N PHE A 47 -1.98 6.08 13.71
CA PHE A 47 -2.37 5.29 12.54
C PHE A 47 -1.27 4.29 12.14
N HIS A 48 -0.03 4.75 11.96
CA HIS A 48 1.07 3.88 11.56
C HIS A 48 1.45 2.85 12.62
N LYS A 49 1.44 3.23 13.91
CA LYS A 49 1.67 2.26 15.00
C LYS A 49 0.63 1.15 15.00
N CYS A 50 -0.65 1.48 14.84
CA CYS A 50 -1.72 0.49 14.83
C CYS A 50 -1.64 -0.44 13.62
N ILE A 51 -1.36 0.11 12.44
CA ILE A 51 -1.16 -0.68 11.23
C ILE A 51 0.03 -1.65 11.41
N ASN A 52 1.15 -1.19 11.99
CA ASN A 52 2.27 -2.08 12.28
C ASN A 52 1.87 -3.21 13.23
N THR A 53 1.13 -2.89 14.31
CA THR A 53 0.63 -3.91 15.25
C THR A 53 -0.28 -4.92 14.57
N LEU A 54 -1.15 -4.49 13.64
CA LEU A 54 -2.06 -5.38 12.90
C LEU A 54 -1.31 -6.29 11.90
N ILE A 55 -0.21 -5.81 11.31
CA ILE A 55 0.53 -6.55 10.28
C ILE A 55 1.64 -7.42 10.89
N GLU A 56 2.12 -7.12 12.10
CA GLU A 56 3.19 -7.86 12.78
C GLU A 56 2.97 -9.39 12.78
N PRO A 57 1.76 -9.92 13.07
CA PRO A 57 1.51 -11.36 12.99
C PRO A 57 1.70 -11.92 11.58
N LEU A 58 1.31 -11.17 10.54
CA LEU A 58 1.49 -11.57 9.15
C LEU A 58 2.98 -11.63 8.77
N TYR A 59 3.79 -10.72 9.28
CA TYR A 59 5.25 -10.77 9.09
C TYR A 59 5.88 -11.95 9.83
N SER A 60 5.47 -12.20 11.08
CA SER A 60 5.95 -13.38 11.82
C SER A 60 5.58 -14.69 11.11
N GLN A 61 4.33 -14.79 10.64
CA GLN A 61 3.81 -15.93 9.89
C GLN A 61 4.43 -16.09 8.49
N HIS A 62 4.94 -15.00 7.90
CA HIS A 62 5.69 -15.06 6.67
C HIS A 62 7.01 -15.83 6.85
N HIS A 63 7.71 -15.61 7.97
CA HIS A 63 8.98 -16.26 8.28
C HIS A 63 8.80 -17.67 8.87
N SER A 64 7.85 -17.85 9.77
CA SER A 64 7.62 -19.12 10.48
C SER A 64 6.75 -20.10 9.69
N GLY A 65 5.90 -19.59 8.79
CA GLY A 65 4.86 -20.35 8.11
C GLY A 65 3.64 -20.65 9.01
N VAL A 66 2.53 -20.98 8.39
CA VAL A 66 1.26 -21.38 9.03
C VAL A 66 0.90 -22.77 8.55
N LEU A 67 0.48 -23.64 9.46
CA LEU A 67 -0.02 -24.98 9.11
C LEU A 67 -1.50 -24.89 8.73
N LEU A 68 -1.82 -25.14 7.46
CA LEU A 68 -3.19 -25.25 6.97
C LEU A 68 -3.58 -26.72 6.86
N LYS A 69 -4.66 -27.10 7.54
CA LYS A 69 -5.28 -28.42 7.38
C LYS A 69 -6.39 -28.32 6.35
N ILE A 70 -6.24 -29.04 5.24
CA ILE A 70 -7.25 -29.15 4.19
C ILE A 70 -7.58 -30.63 4.04
N ASN A 71 -8.80 -31.01 4.45
CA ASN A 71 -9.21 -32.41 4.59
C ASN A 71 -8.22 -33.19 5.47
N ASN A 72 -7.66 -34.29 4.97
CA ASN A 72 -6.67 -35.12 5.66
C ASN A 72 -5.22 -34.69 5.42
N TYR A 73 -4.98 -33.58 4.70
CA TYR A 73 -3.65 -33.07 4.39
C TYR A 73 -3.29 -31.88 5.28
N SER A 74 -2.02 -31.83 5.72
CA SER A 74 -1.45 -30.67 6.41
C SER A 74 -0.40 -30.03 5.51
N LEU A 75 -0.62 -28.78 5.13
CA LEU A 75 0.25 -27.99 4.27
C LEU A 75 0.86 -26.85 5.09
N LYS A 76 2.18 -26.66 5.01
CA LYS A 76 2.83 -25.47 5.58
C LYS A 76 2.82 -24.37 4.53
N CYS A 77 2.22 -23.24 4.86
CA CYS A 77 2.03 -22.12 3.94
C CYS A 77 2.59 -20.84 4.55
N ASN A 78 3.34 -20.06 3.78
CA ASN A 78 3.82 -18.76 4.23
C ASN A 78 2.76 -17.69 3.93
N MET A 79 2.35 -16.94 4.95
CA MET A 79 1.43 -15.82 4.75
C MET A 79 2.19 -14.65 4.10
N MET A 80 1.57 -13.97 3.13
CA MET A 80 2.16 -12.80 2.48
C MET A 80 1.12 -11.69 2.39
N LEU A 81 1.52 -10.47 2.79
CA LEU A 81 0.74 -9.27 2.53
C LEU A 81 0.90 -8.88 1.07
N ALA A 82 -0.07 -9.25 0.22
CA ALA A 82 -0.03 -9.00 -1.21
C ALA A 82 -0.40 -7.56 -1.60
N CYS A 83 -1.42 -6.99 -0.97
CA CYS A 83 -1.91 -5.64 -1.29
C CYS A 83 -2.65 -5.03 -0.10
N VAL A 84 -2.54 -3.71 0.07
CA VAL A 84 -3.40 -2.92 0.95
C VAL A 84 -4.37 -2.12 0.08
N ILE A 85 -5.66 -2.28 0.34
CA ILE A 85 -6.73 -1.57 -0.37
C ILE A 85 -7.38 -0.60 0.60
N GLY A 86 -7.38 0.67 0.25
CA GLY A 86 -8.06 1.75 0.98
C GLY A 86 -8.79 2.68 0.02
N ASP A 87 -9.66 3.51 0.58
CA ASP A 87 -10.13 4.73 -0.07
C ASP A 87 -9.01 5.79 -0.11
N TRP A 88 -9.27 6.87 -0.83
CA TRP A 88 -8.25 7.87 -1.13
C TRP A 88 -7.58 8.47 0.11
N PRO A 89 -8.30 8.90 1.16
CA PRO A 89 -7.67 9.47 2.35
C PRO A 89 -6.79 8.46 3.10
N GLU A 90 -7.20 7.20 3.15
CA GLU A 90 -6.55 6.06 3.82
C GLU A 90 -5.27 5.70 3.11
N ASN A 91 -5.31 5.70 1.77
CA ASN A 91 -4.15 5.54 0.92
C ASN A 91 -3.16 6.72 1.06
N CYS A 92 -3.65 7.95 1.19
CA CYS A 92 -2.78 9.10 1.45
C CYS A 92 -2.09 9.00 2.81
N LYS A 93 -2.82 8.59 3.86
CA LYS A 93 -2.25 8.34 5.20
C LYS A 93 -1.22 7.21 5.13
N SER A 94 -1.58 6.08 4.51
CA SER A 94 -0.71 4.90 4.43
C SER A 94 0.57 5.17 3.64
N CYS A 95 0.54 6.04 2.62
CA CYS A 95 1.72 6.44 1.85
C CYS A 95 2.44 7.70 2.36
N LEU A 96 2.02 8.28 3.49
CA LEU A 96 2.60 9.53 4.02
C LEU A 96 2.60 10.69 3.01
N THR A 97 1.58 10.77 2.18
CA THR A 97 1.39 11.87 1.22
C THR A 97 0.33 12.83 1.72
N TYR A 98 0.51 14.14 1.52
CA TYR A 98 -0.59 15.08 1.72
C TYR A 98 -1.75 14.73 0.76
N SER A 99 -2.98 14.99 1.19
CA SER A 99 -4.18 14.79 0.39
C SER A 99 -4.80 16.12 -0.04
N GLY A 100 -5.42 16.13 -1.23
CA GLY A 100 -6.33 17.20 -1.66
C GLY A 100 -5.66 18.46 -2.21
N THR A 101 -6.30 19.61 -1.95
CA THR A 101 -6.03 20.91 -2.60
C THR A 101 -4.73 21.59 -2.19
N SER A 102 -4.19 21.21 -1.03
CA SER A 102 -2.93 21.73 -0.47
C SER A 102 -1.68 21.11 -1.09
N CYS A 103 -1.83 20.08 -1.93
CA CYS A 103 -0.70 19.40 -2.55
C CYS A 103 -0.15 20.20 -3.73
N VAL A 104 1.14 20.49 -3.72
CA VAL A 104 1.86 21.05 -4.88
C VAL A 104 2.04 19.98 -5.95
N ARG A 105 2.24 18.72 -5.54
CA ARG A 105 2.40 17.55 -6.41
C ARG A 105 1.40 16.48 -5.98
N SER A 106 0.19 16.52 -6.53
CA SER A 106 -0.94 15.66 -6.08
C SER A 106 -0.95 14.26 -6.68
N CYS A 107 -0.23 14.01 -7.77
CA CYS A 107 -0.28 12.73 -8.48
C CYS A 107 0.43 11.61 -7.71
N HIS A 108 -0.27 10.56 -7.28
CA HIS A 108 0.34 9.44 -6.56
C HIS A 108 1.48 8.72 -7.32
N THR A 109 1.53 8.83 -8.65
CA THR A 109 2.51 8.16 -9.51
C THR A 109 3.71 9.04 -9.88
N CYS A 110 3.55 10.36 -9.97
CA CYS A 110 4.59 11.26 -10.49
C CYS A 110 4.75 12.54 -9.68
N LEU A 111 5.91 13.19 -9.82
CA LEU A 111 6.27 14.44 -9.16
C LEU A 111 5.96 15.68 -10.01
N VAL A 112 5.03 15.55 -10.96
CA VAL A 112 4.51 16.69 -11.74
C VAL A 112 3.78 17.64 -10.80
N LYS A 113 4.06 18.94 -10.93
CA LYS A 113 3.35 19.99 -10.20
C LYS A 113 1.90 20.11 -10.67
N LYS A 114 1.00 20.46 -9.76
CA LYS A 114 -0.45 20.51 -10.01
C LYS A 114 -0.85 21.40 -11.19
N ASP A 115 -0.13 22.51 -11.39
CA ASP A 115 -0.33 23.47 -12.48
C ASP A 115 0.01 22.90 -13.86
N LYS A 116 0.85 21.87 -13.91
CA LYS A 116 1.30 21.21 -15.13
C LYS A 116 0.62 19.87 -15.40
N LEU A 117 -0.33 19.44 -14.57
CA LEU A 117 -1.03 18.16 -14.77
C LEU A 117 -1.86 18.13 -16.08
N ASN A 118 -2.37 19.29 -16.51
CA ASN A 118 -3.14 19.42 -17.75
C ASN A 118 -2.25 19.70 -18.99
N ALA A 119 -0.93 19.77 -18.82
CA ALA A 119 -0.03 20.06 -19.94
C ALA A 119 0.07 18.84 -20.86
N ILE A 120 -0.41 18.97 -22.09
CA ILE A 120 -0.38 17.92 -23.13
C ILE A 120 1.06 17.50 -23.47
N LYS A 121 2.01 18.46 -23.38
CA LYS A 121 3.44 18.22 -23.61
C LYS A 121 4.22 18.49 -22.33
N LEU A 122 4.50 17.43 -21.57
CA LEU A 122 5.44 17.47 -20.45
C LEU A 122 6.87 17.30 -20.98
N SER A 123 7.78 18.20 -20.61
CA SER A 123 9.21 18.01 -20.87
C SER A 123 9.70 16.73 -20.16
N ALA A 124 10.75 16.08 -20.68
CA ALA A 124 11.29 14.84 -20.09
C ALA A 124 11.60 15.00 -18.59
N ASN A 125 12.08 16.18 -18.20
CA ASN A 125 12.40 16.54 -16.81
C ASN A 125 11.17 16.63 -15.89
N CYS A 126 9.96 16.66 -16.45
CA CYS A 126 8.70 16.62 -15.69
C CYS A 126 8.19 15.19 -15.47
N LYS A 127 8.73 14.17 -16.14
CA LYS A 127 8.29 12.77 -16.03
C LYS A 127 8.99 12.01 -14.89
N ILE A 128 9.22 12.68 -13.76
CA ILE A 128 9.82 12.03 -12.59
C ILE A 128 8.73 11.25 -11.87
N THR A 129 8.94 9.95 -11.67
CA THR A 129 8.03 9.07 -10.94
C THR A 129 8.15 9.26 -9.43
N ARG A 130 7.19 8.77 -8.66
CA ARG A 130 7.28 8.65 -7.21
C ARG A 130 7.82 7.27 -6.85
N THR A 131 9.14 7.14 -6.68
CA THR A 131 9.78 5.90 -6.20
C THR A 131 10.25 6.06 -4.76
N GLU A 132 10.33 4.96 -4.01
CA GLU A 132 10.76 4.98 -2.61
C GLU A 132 12.13 5.65 -2.44
N ASN A 133 13.11 5.28 -3.28
CA ASN A 133 14.46 5.85 -3.24
C ASN A 133 14.46 7.37 -3.44
N GLN A 134 13.66 7.87 -4.39
CA GLN A 134 13.53 9.31 -4.62
C GLN A 134 12.85 10.03 -3.44
N MET A 135 11.82 9.42 -2.85
CA MET A 135 11.15 10.00 -1.69
C MET A 135 12.07 10.07 -0.47
N ARG A 136 12.88 9.02 -0.23
CA ARG A 136 13.89 8.99 0.84
C ARG A 136 14.92 10.12 0.66
N GLN A 137 15.40 10.33 -0.57
CA GLN A 137 16.32 11.42 -0.88
C GLN A 137 15.69 12.80 -0.64
N ILE A 138 14.45 13.01 -1.07
CA ILE A 138 13.71 14.27 -0.87
C ILE A 138 13.53 14.58 0.62
N ILE A 139 13.23 13.56 1.44
CA ILE A 139 13.11 13.69 2.89
C ILE A 139 14.47 14.07 3.49
N ALA A 140 15.55 13.39 3.08
CA ALA A 140 16.90 13.70 3.55
C ALA A 140 17.35 15.13 3.19
N MET A 141 16.88 15.66 2.05
CA MET A 141 17.12 17.05 1.61
C MET A 141 16.22 18.08 2.30
N GLY A 142 15.31 17.68 3.19
CA GLY A 142 14.38 18.59 3.87
C GLY A 142 13.29 19.19 2.96
N GLN A 143 13.07 18.62 1.78
CA GLN A 143 12.14 19.16 0.78
C GLN A 143 10.73 18.53 0.85
N SER A 144 10.44 17.73 1.88
CA SER A 144 9.22 16.94 2.05
C SER A 144 7.93 17.72 1.75
N LYS A 145 7.80 18.95 2.27
CA LYS A 145 6.61 19.80 2.06
C LYS A 145 6.39 20.16 0.59
N GLU A 146 7.45 20.52 -0.15
CA GLU A 146 7.35 20.88 -1.56
C GLU A 146 6.91 19.69 -2.42
N TYR A 147 7.33 18.48 -2.02
CA TYR A 147 6.99 17.23 -2.68
C TYR A 147 5.73 16.56 -2.11
N SER A 148 5.00 17.25 -1.24
CA SER A 148 3.76 16.76 -0.65
C SER A 148 3.94 15.44 0.13
N LEU A 149 5.01 15.37 0.94
CA LEU A 149 5.37 14.24 1.80
C LEU A 149 5.39 14.60 3.29
N HIS A 150 4.99 13.64 4.11
CA HIS A 150 5.26 13.63 5.55
C HIS A 150 6.62 12.98 5.83
N GLU A 151 7.36 13.51 6.80
CA GLU A 151 8.72 13.08 7.18
C GLU A 151 8.73 11.82 8.08
N GLU A 152 7.56 11.27 8.38
CA GLU A 152 7.41 10.10 9.24
C GLU A 152 7.97 8.83 8.56
N ILE A 153 8.37 7.82 9.33
CA ILE A 153 8.87 6.57 8.76
C ILE A 153 7.69 5.68 8.36
N ASN A 154 7.60 5.36 7.07
CA ASN A 154 6.58 4.47 6.57
C ASN A 154 7.00 2.99 6.69
N ARG A 155 6.61 2.33 7.79
CA ARG A 155 6.94 0.91 7.99
C ARG A 155 6.13 -0.06 7.12
N LEU A 156 5.06 0.39 6.46
CA LEU A 156 4.37 -0.42 5.45
C LEU A 156 5.25 -0.71 4.23
N PHE A 157 6.11 0.25 3.87
CA PHE A 157 7.01 0.14 2.73
C PHE A 157 8.48 0.03 3.15
N ALA A 158 8.79 0.09 4.45
CA ALA A 158 10.12 -0.23 4.94
C ALA A 158 10.33 -1.75 4.88
N LYS A 159 10.56 -2.29 3.68
CA LYS A 159 11.19 -3.59 3.51
C LYS A 159 12.52 -3.40 2.80
N ASN A 160 13.54 -4.01 3.38
CA ASN A 160 14.73 -4.41 2.65
C ASN A 160 14.24 -5.14 1.39
N GLU A 161 14.60 -4.63 0.21
CA GLU A 161 14.29 -5.25 -1.07
C GLU A 161 14.82 -6.69 -1.03
N ASN A 162 13.91 -7.65 -0.97
CA ASN A 162 14.24 -9.05 -1.15
C ASN A 162 13.77 -9.42 -2.55
N GLU A 163 14.70 -9.45 -3.49
CA GLU A 163 14.45 -9.72 -4.92
C GLU A 163 13.69 -11.04 -5.12
N LEU A 164 13.95 -12.05 -4.27
CA LEU A 164 13.22 -13.31 -4.29
C LEU A 164 11.73 -13.12 -4.00
N LEU A 165 11.37 -12.23 -3.07
CA LEU A 165 9.96 -11.93 -2.74
C LEU A 165 9.24 -11.18 -3.86
N VAL A 166 9.94 -10.26 -4.53
CA VAL A 166 9.40 -9.57 -5.70
C VAL A 166 9.13 -10.57 -6.81
N GLN A 167 10.06 -11.50 -7.04
CA GLN A 167 9.91 -12.53 -8.06
C GLN A 167 8.79 -13.53 -7.75
N ILE A 168 8.65 -13.96 -6.49
CA ILE A 168 7.55 -14.81 -6.03
C ILE A 168 6.20 -14.11 -6.23
N PHE A 169 6.09 -12.82 -5.90
CA PHE A 169 4.85 -12.07 -6.11
C PHE A 169 4.50 -11.93 -7.60
N ILE A 170 5.49 -11.67 -8.46
CA ILE A 170 5.29 -11.65 -9.92
C ILE A 170 4.82 -13.02 -10.42
N ASN A 171 5.47 -14.10 -9.99
CA ASN A 171 5.10 -15.46 -10.39
C ASN A 171 3.70 -15.82 -9.90
N TRP A 172 3.33 -15.46 -8.66
CA TRP A 172 1.99 -15.69 -8.12
C TRP A 172 0.90 -14.97 -8.92
N ASN A 173 1.12 -13.71 -9.33
CA ASN A 173 0.18 -12.99 -10.18
C ASN A 173 0.05 -13.64 -11.57
N LYS A 174 1.15 -14.14 -12.14
CA LYS A 174 1.13 -14.90 -13.39
C LYS A 174 0.31 -16.18 -13.24
N VAL A 175 0.59 -16.99 -12.21
CA VAL A 175 -0.15 -18.23 -11.90
C VAL A 175 -1.64 -17.95 -11.70
N TYR A 176 -1.98 -16.90 -10.94
CA TYR A 176 -3.36 -16.47 -10.75
C TYR A 176 -4.05 -16.12 -12.07
N CYS A 177 -3.42 -15.32 -12.93
CA CYS A 177 -3.94 -15.00 -14.26
C CYS A 177 -4.10 -16.25 -15.15
N TYR A 178 -3.13 -17.17 -15.11
CA TYR A 178 -3.17 -18.43 -15.85
C TYR A 178 -4.29 -19.37 -15.36
N SER A 179 -4.49 -19.48 -14.05
CA SER A 179 -5.56 -20.30 -13.44
C SER A 179 -6.99 -19.87 -13.84
N ARG A 180 -7.14 -18.64 -14.34
CA ARG A 180 -8.42 -18.09 -14.82
C ARG A 180 -8.68 -18.36 -16.29
N GLN A 181 -7.73 -18.94 -17.02
CA GLN A 181 -7.93 -19.44 -18.37
C GLN A 181 -8.61 -20.82 -18.29
N CYS A 182 -9.55 -21.10 -19.21
CA CYS A 182 -10.43 -22.29 -19.14
C CYS A 182 -9.72 -23.65 -19.28
N LYS A 183 -8.38 -23.72 -19.29
CA LYS A 183 -7.58 -24.94 -19.50
C LYS A 183 -6.34 -25.02 -18.60
N PHE A 184 -6.44 -24.55 -17.35
CA PHE A 184 -5.32 -24.67 -16.41
C PHE A 184 -5.17 -26.11 -15.91
N ILE A 185 -4.02 -26.72 -16.16
CA ILE A 185 -3.65 -28.08 -15.73
C ILE A 185 -2.40 -28.05 -14.86
N GLN A 186 -2.22 -29.07 -14.02
CA GLN A 186 -1.15 -29.14 -13.03
C GLN A 186 0.26 -29.10 -13.65
N THR A 187 0.41 -29.50 -14.91
CA THR A 187 1.65 -29.38 -15.70
C THR A 187 2.04 -27.94 -16.01
N ASP A 188 1.10 -27.00 -16.02
CA ASP A 188 1.37 -25.58 -16.28
C ASP A 188 2.13 -24.92 -15.12
N LEU A 189 2.14 -25.54 -13.93
CA LEU A 189 2.88 -25.07 -12.77
C LEU A 189 4.40 -25.24 -12.91
N LEU A 190 4.86 -26.16 -13.78
CA LEU A 190 6.29 -26.41 -14.04
C LEU A 190 7.01 -25.21 -14.68
N GLN A 191 6.26 -24.23 -15.21
CA GLN A 191 6.80 -23.02 -15.82
C GLN A 191 7.19 -21.94 -14.78
N PHE A 192 6.89 -22.18 -13.49
CA PHE A 192 7.07 -21.22 -12.39
C PHE A 192 7.99 -21.73 -11.26
N GLU A 193 8.59 -22.91 -11.43
CA GLU A 193 9.72 -23.43 -10.62
C GLU A 193 11.04 -22.76 -11.02
#